data_AF-A0A849T288-F1
#
_entry.id   AF-A0A849T288-F1
#
_cell.length_a   1.000
_cell.length_b   1.000
_cell.length_c   1.000
_cell.angle_alpha   90.00
_cell.angle_beta   90.00
_cell.angle_gamma   90.00
#
_symmetry.space_group_name_H-M   'P 1'
#
loop_
_entity.id
_entity.type
_entity.pdbx_description
1 polymer ?
#
loop_
_entity_poly.entity_id
_entity_poly.type
_entity_poly.pdbx_seq_one_letter_code
_entity_poly.pdbx_strand_id
1 'polypeptide(L)'
;MDDGTINYGFMIHFLDEEKTVGTATGMITNKDDCFKWKDEVHKILSNGKLIRLQGFGKLEDPRILEDFKYTFEKHGTFYGNGRSIDFFNIQNDIGECYSKYSEKNCSI
;
A
#
# COMPACT_ATOMS: atom_id res chain seq x y z
N MET A 1 15.14 21.10 -7.51
CA MET A 1 15.35 21.04 -8.97
C MET A 1 14.74 19.74 -9.42
N ASP A 2 13.69 19.83 -10.24
CA ASP A 2 13.12 18.69 -10.94
C ASP A 2 14.13 18.31 -12.02
N ASP A 3 14.75 17.14 -11.90
CA ASP A 3 15.75 16.64 -12.86
C ASP A 3 15.08 16.06 -14.12
N GLY A 4 13.75 16.17 -14.24
CA GLY A 4 12.96 15.61 -15.33
C GLY A 4 12.67 14.12 -15.16
N THR A 5 13.05 13.52 -14.02
CA THR A 5 12.75 12.11 -13.73
C THR A 5 11.28 11.95 -13.36
N ILE A 6 10.50 11.38 -14.28
CA ILE A 6 9.11 10.98 -14.00
C ILE A 6 9.15 9.75 -13.10
N ASN A 7 8.68 9.92 -11.87
CA ASN A 7 8.55 8.81 -10.94
C ASN A 7 7.12 8.27 -10.87
N TYR A 8 7.01 6.97 -10.60
CA TYR A 8 5.78 6.21 -10.55
C TYR A 8 5.64 5.55 -9.18
N GLY A 9 4.40 5.47 -8.69
CA GLY A 9 4.03 4.73 -7.49
C GLY A 9 2.61 4.21 -7.64
N PHE A 10 2.21 3.31 -6.74
CA PHE A 10 0.83 2.82 -6.68
C PHE A 10 0.37 2.82 -5.22
N MET A 11 -0.95 2.85 -5.04
CA MET A 11 -1.60 2.88 -3.74
C MET A 11 -2.52 1.68 -3.58
N ILE A 12 -2.56 1.14 -2.37
CA ILE A 12 -3.53 0.17 -1.89
C ILE A 12 -4.43 0.91 -0.90
N HIS A 13 -5.72 0.95 -1.16
CA HIS A 13 -6.70 1.43 -0.20
C HIS A 13 -7.29 0.25 0.56
N PHE A 14 -7.38 0.37 1.87
CA PHE A 14 -7.98 -0.63 2.75
C PHE A 14 -8.98 0.04 3.68
N LEU A 15 -10.04 -0.70 4.02
CA LEU A 15 -11.03 -0.26 5.00
C LEU A 15 -10.65 -0.79 6.38
N ASP A 16 -10.71 0.08 7.37
CA ASP A 16 -10.62 -0.32 8.78
C ASP A 16 -11.99 -0.73 9.35
N GLU A 17 -12.00 -1.11 10.62
CA GLU A 17 -13.19 -1.56 11.35
C GLU A 17 -14.33 -0.53 11.42
N GLU A 18 -14.02 0.76 11.23
CA GLU A 18 -14.99 1.86 11.18
C GLU A 18 -15.41 2.23 9.76
N LYS A 19 -15.01 1.44 8.76
CA LYS A 19 -15.28 1.66 7.34
C LYS A 19 -14.68 2.98 6.84
N THR A 20 -13.51 3.34 7.35
CA THR A 20 -12.73 4.47 6.86
C THR A 20 -11.50 3.98 6.09
N VAL A 21 -11.02 4.80 5.15
CA VAL A 21 -9.95 4.43 4.22
C VAL A 21 -8.60 4.81 4.80
N GLY A 22 -7.78 3.78 5.04
CA GLY A 22 -6.33 3.91 5.15
C GLY A 22 -5.64 3.66 3.80
N THR A 23 -4.40 4.14 3.66
CA THR A 23 -3.65 4.02 2.40
C THR A 23 -2.27 3.41 2.61
N ALA A 24 -1.90 2.40 1.82
CA ALA A 24 -0.54 1.91 1.74
C ALA A 24 0.05 2.24 0.37
N THR A 25 1.16 2.97 0.34
CA THR A 25 1.82 3.41 -0.89
C THR A 25 3.08 2.60 -1.14
N GLY A 26 3.22 2.03 -2.33
CA GLY A 26 4.49 1.45 -2.76
C GLY A 26 5.51 2.55 -3.02
N MET A 27 6.77 2.33 -2.64
CA MET A 27 7.82 3.33 -2.86
C MET A 27 7.90 3.79 -4.32
N ILE A 28 8.16 5.08 -4.46
CA ILE A 28 8.31 5.79 -5.72
C ILE A 28 9.55 5.24 -6.48
N THR A 29 9.37 4.91 -7.76
CA THR A 29 10.41 4.29 -8.61
C THR A 29 10.17 4.60 -10.09
N ASN A 30 11.03 4.14 -10.99
CA ASN A 30 10.77 4.23 -12.43
C ASN A 30 9.53 3.41 -12.85
N LYS A 31 9.02 3.66 -14.05
CA LYS A 31 7.80 3.02 -14.57
C LYS A 31 7.85 1.49 -14.50
N ASP A 32 8.86 0.87 -15.09
CA ASP A 32 8.90 -0.58 -15.26
C ASP A 32 9.00 -1.31 -13.91
N ASP A 33 9.81 -0.79 -12.99
CA ASP A 33 9.90 -1.30 -11.63
C ASP A 33 8.60 -1.11 -10.84
N CYS A 34 7.89 0.01 -11.06
CA CYS A 34 6.61 0.26 -10.41
C CYS A 34 5.56 -0.75 -10.86
N PHE A 35 5.48 -1.04 -12.16
CA PHE A 35 4.54 -2.02 -12.69
C PHE A 35 4.90 -3.44 -12.23
N LYS A 36 6.18 -3.82 -12.26
CA LYS A 36 6.65 -5.10 -11.73
C LYS A 36 6.26 -5.29 -10.27
N TRP A 37 6.50 -4.28 -9.44
CA TRP A 37 6.13 -4.33 -8.03
C TRP A 37 4.61 -4.42 -7.83
N LYS A 38 3.84 -3.58 -8.54
CA LYS A 38 2.37 -3.62 -8.50
C LYS A 38 1.84 -5.02 -8.83
N ASP A 39 2.42 -5.71 -9.80
CA ASP A 39 1.99 -7.05 -10.21
C ASP A 39 2.33 -8.12 -9.16
N GLU A 40 3.52 -8.07 -8.54
CA GLU A 40 3.88 -8.97 -7.43
C GLU A 40 3.00 -8.74 -6.20
N VAL A 41 2.72 -7.48 -5.85
CA VAL A 41 1.77 -7.14 -4.80
C VAL A 41 0.37 -7.68 -5.13
N HIS A 42 -0.08 -7.51 -6.37
CA HIS A 42 -1.40 -8.02 -6.78
C HIS A 42 -1.50 -9.54 -6.63
N LYS A 43 -0.45 -10.28 -6.98
CA LYS A 43 -0.38 -11.73 -6.77
C LYS A 43 -0.51 -12.09 -5.28
N ILE A 44 0.28 -11.45 -4.41
CA ILE A 44 0.28 -11.71 -2.97
C ILE A 44 -1.09 -11.41 -2.35
N LEU A 45 -1.72 -10.29 -2.74
CA LEU A 45 -3.06 -9.90 -2.30
C LEU A 45 -4.15 -10.87 -2.78
N SER A 46 -3.98 -11.48 -3.96
CA SER A 46 -5.00 -12.36 -4.56
C SER A 46 -5.02 -13.75 -3.93
N ASN A 47 -3.90 -14.21 -3.37
CA ASN A 47 -3.77 -15.55 -2.79
C ASN A 47 -3.88 -15.56 -1.25
N GLY A 48 -3.59 -14.42 -0.61
CA GLY A 48 -3.59 -14.27 0.84
C GLY A 48 -4.94 -13.90 1.43
N LYS A 49 -5.19 -14.30 2.68
CA LYS A 49 -6.28 -13.77 3.51
C LYS A 49 -5.80 -12.71 4.49
N LEU A 50 -4.60 -12.88 5.01
CA LEU A 50 -3.97 -11.94 5.93
C LEU A 50 -2.72 -11.38 5.25
N ILE A 51 -2.66 -10.05 5.20
CA ILE A 51 -1.57 -9.31 4.57
C ILE A 51 -0.80 -8.57 5.66
N ARG A 52 0.52 -8.74 5.67
CA ARG A 52 1.44 -8.00 6.52
C ARG A 52 2.24 -7.05 5.66
N LEU A 53 2.30 -5.79 6.08
CA LEU A 53 3.08 -4.74 5.42
C LEU A 53 4.18 -4.28 6.37
N GLN A 54 5.38 -4.08 5.83
CA GLN A 54 6.47 -3.42 6.54
C GLN A 54 6.84 -2.14 5.80
N GLY A 55 6.97 -1.05 6.54
CA GLY A 55 7.11 0.28 5.98
C GLY A 55 7.31 1.35 7.04
N PHE A 56 7.29 2.60 6.57
CA PHE A 56 7.30 3.79 7.41
C PHE A 56 5.94 4.46 7.29
N GLY A 57 5.34 4.88 8.41
CA GLY A 57 4.01 5.44 8.34
C GLY A 57 3.45 5.86 9.68
N LYS A 58 2.19 6.28 9.62
CA LYS A 58 1.40 6.82 10.73
C LYS A 58 0.14 5.99 10.94
N LEU A 59 0.27 4.66 10.85
CA LEU A 59 -0.88 3.76 11.03
C LEU A 59 -1.42 3.79 12.46
N GLU A 60 -0.58 4.14 13.43
CA GLU A 60 -0.93 4.23 14.85
C GLU A 60 -1.44 5.63 15.26
N ASP A 61 -1.27 6.63 14.41
CA ASP A 61 -1.72 8.00 14.72
C ASP A 61 -3.25 8.03 14.89
N PRO A 62 -3.78 8.98 15.69
CA PRO A 62 -5.22 9.21 15.77
C PRO A 62 -5.82 9.42 14.38
N ARG A 63 -7.03 8.91 14.17
CA ARG A 63 -7.73 9.13 12.90
C ARG A 63 -7.98 10.62 12.71
N ILE A 64 -7.63 11.13 11.54
CA ILE A 64 -8.04 12.45 11.08
C ILE A 64 -9.28 12.20 10.22
N LEU A 65 -10.43 12.09 10.90
CA LEU A 65 -11.70 11.93 10.22
C LEU A 65 -12.08 13.27 9.59
N GLU A 66 -12.60 13.22 8.36
CA GLU A 66 -13.33 14.31 7.66
C GLU A 66 -12.58 15.17 6.63
N ASP A 67 -11.25 15.10 6.52
CA ASP A 67 -10.53 15.99 5.58
C ASP A 67 -10.62 15.56 4.10
N PHE A 68 -10.88 14.27 3.81
CA PHE A 68 -10.91 13.77 2.43
C PHE A 68 -11.82 12.54 2.25
N LYS A 69 -12.34 12.37 1.02
CA LYS A 69 -13.25 11.29 0.60
C LYS A 69 -12.67 10.53 -0.60
N TYR A 70 -12.86 9.22 -0.61
CA TYR A 70 -12.55 8.34 -1.75
C TYR A 70 -13.84 7.76 -2.31
N THR A 71 -13.99 7.81 -3.64
CA THR A 71 -15.12 7.18 -4.33
C THR A 71 -14.59 6.03 -5.17
N PHE A 72 -15.09 4.83 -4.89
CA PHE A 72 -14.79 3.61 -5.63
C PHE A 72 -16.05 3.22 -6.39
N GLU A 73 -15.97 3.17 -7.72
CA GLU A 73 -17.12 3.02 -8.62
C GLU A 73 -18.08 1.87 -8.22
N LYS A 74 -17.52 0.75 -7.76
CA LYS A 74 -18.29 -0.46 -7.38
C LYS A 74 -18.60 -0.57 -5.89
N HIS A 75 -18.01 0.26 -5.03
CA HIS A 75 -18.07 0.10 -3.57
C HIS A 75 -18.64 1.32 -2.84
N GLY A 76 -18.82 2.44 -3.54
CA GLY A 76 -19.35 3.68 -2.98
C GLY A 76 -18.27 4.64 -2.49
N THR A 77 -18.68 5.58 -1.63
CA THR A 77 -17.82 6.65 -1.12
C THR A 77 -17.52 6.42 0.36
N PHE A 78 -16.25 6.53 0.73
CA PHE A 78 -15.76 6.36 2.09
C PHE A 78 -14.90 7.56 2.51
N TYR A 79 -14.89 7.87 3.80
CA TYR A 79 -14.01 8.90 4.35
C TYR A 79 -12.59 8.34 4.51
N GLY A 80 -11.59 9.15 4.21
CA GLY A 80 -10.22 8.88 4.62
C GLY A 80 -10.04 9.08 6.11
N ASN A 81 -9.08 8.37 6.70
CA ASN A 81 -8.75 8.48 8.13
C ASN A 81 -7.37 9.09 8.42
N GLY A 82 -6.68 9.61 7.40
CA GLY A 82 -5.34 10.20 7.57
C GLY A 82 -4.21 9.19 7.78
N ARG A 83 -4.51 7.90 7.93
CA ARG A 83 -3.50 6.86 8.19
C ARG A 83 -2.90 6.38 6.89
N SER A 84 -1.58 6.44 6.82
CA SER A 84 -0.83 5.93 5.69
C SER A 84 0.44 5.20 6.08
N ILE A 85 0.88 4.32 5.19
CA ILE A 85 2.18 3.65 5.26
C ILE A 85 2.84 3.65 3.87
N ASP A 86 4.09 4.07 3.81
CA ASP A 86 4.96 3.83 2.67
C ASP A 86 5.65 2.49 2.91
N PHE A 87 5.20 1.45 2.20
CA PHE A 87 5.67 0.09 2.43
C PHE A 87 6.76 -0.31 1.44
N PHE A 88 7.71 -1.08 1.93
CA PHE A 88 8.79 -1.68 1.12
C PHE A 88 8.74 -3.20 1.14
N ASN A 89 7.90 -3.78 2.00
CA ASN A 89 7.70 -5.22 2.13
C ASN A 89 6.22 -5.58 2.25
N ILE A 90 5.81 -6.66 1.60
CA ILE A 90 4.49 -7.26 1.73
C ILE A 90 4.62 -8.78 1.81
N GLN A 91 3.87 -9.39 2.73
CA GLN A 91 3.79 -10.84 2.89
C GLN A 91 2.35 -11.27 3.14
N ASN A 92 1.94 -12.42 2.63
CA ASN A 92 0.67 -13.03 3.00
C ASN A 92 0.82 -14.20 4.00
N ASP A 93 -0.29 -14.72 4.49
CA ASP A 93 -0.36 -15.83 5.44
C ASP A 93 0.12 -17.18 4.90
N ILE A 94 0.17 -17.36 3.58
CA ILE A 94 0.68 -18.59 2.96
C ILE A 94 2.19 -18.54 2.67
N GLY A 95 2.85 -17.44 3.03
CA GLY A 95 4.31 -17.28 2.93
C GLY A 95 4.81 -16.65 1.64
N GLU A 96 3.94 -16.21 0.73
CA GLU A 96 4.37 -15.41 -0.42
C GLU A 96 4.82 -14.03 0.05
N CYS A 97 5.88 -13.52 -0.60
CA CYS A 97 6.65 -12.38 -0.14
C CYS A 97 7.14 -11.55 -1.32
N TYR A 98 7.13 -10.22 -1.15
CA TYR A 98 7.88 -9.33 -2.02
C TYR A 98 8.48 -8.17 -1.22
N SER A 99 9.78 -7.94 -1.39
CA SER A 99 10.50 -6.80 -0.82
C SER A 99 11.24 -6.01 -1.91
N LYS A 100 11.09 -4.69 -1.89
CA LYS A 100 11.74 -3.78 -2.85
C LYS A 100 13.26 -3.75 -2.69
N TYR A 101 13.78 -4.07 -1.49
CA TYR A 101 15.20 -3.94 -1.17
C TYR A 101 16.01 -5.24 -1.25
N SER A 102 15.40 -6.44 -1.22
CA SER A 102 16.09 -7.71 -1.57
C SER A 102 15.13 -8.91 -1.69
N GLU A 103 15.52 -9.94 -2.45
CA GLU A 103 14.84 -11.25 -2.51
C GLU A 103 14.89 -12.05 -1.18
N LYS A 104 15.67 -11.60 -0.18
CA LYS A 104 15.94 -12.33 1.07
C LYS A 104 15.17 -11.84 2.29
N ASN A 105 14.40 -10.76 2.20
CA ASN A 105 13.70 -10.22 3.36
C ASN A 105 12.19 -10.47 3.28
N CYS A 106 11.76 -11.68 3.63
CA CYS A 106 10.52 -11.85 4.39
C CYS A 106 10.70 -12.91 5.48
N SER A 107 11.18 -12.44 6.62
CA SER A 107 10.79 -12.95 7.93
C SER A 107 10.29 -11.72 8.69
N ILE A 108 8.96 -11.56 8.75
CA ILE A 108 8.30 -10.53 9.57
C ILE A 108 8.14 -11.06 10.99
#